data_AF-A0A924X7U4-F1
#
_entry.id   AF-A0A924X7U4-F1
#
_cell.length_a   1.000
_cell.length_b   1.000
_cell.length_c   1.000
_cell.angle_alpha   90.00
_cell.angle_beta   90.00
_cell.angle_gamma   90.00
#
_symmetry.space_group_name_H-M   'P 1'
#
loop_
_entity.id
_entity.type
_entity.pdbx_description
1 polymer ?
#
loop_
_entity_poly.entity_id
_entity_poly.type
_entity_poly.pdbx_seq_one_letter_code
_entity_poly.pdbx_strand_id
1 'polypeptide(L)'
;MFFRGRQPESSIWRRFRTSSDGFSFAKEEDYYAAHVVANAERVVDLFHSLSEHLPPAVDIAIEDARNSRQWKGESLALPDVRDAVARLKTPVATFGGVEVSIYTAEDQLTLNPVLELFIYARTDQWLYILKGKGLEEQRMVRTRSWKLKRHEFPPAPELSDVISSTAASLGLTAL
;
A
#
# COMPACT_ATOMS: atom_id res chain seq x y z
N MET A 1 -28.62 52.71 4.53
CA MET A 1 -27.15 52.71 4.40
C MET A 1 -26.68 51.28 4.63
N PHE A 2 -26.31 50.56 3.56
CA PHE A 2 -26.00 49.13 3.60
C PHE A 2 -24.51 48.92 3.84
N PHE A 3 -24.14 48.36 4.99
CA PHE A 3 -22.78 47.88 5.25
C PHE A 3 -22.57 46.57 4.47
N ARG A 4 -21.88 46.64 3.33
CA ARG A 4 -21.29 45.46 2.67
C ARG A 4 -20.06 45.02 3.46
N GLY A 5 -20.25 44.16 4.44
CA GLY A 5 -19.14 43.41 5.04
C GLY A 5 -18.47 42.58 3.95
N ARG A 6 -17.14 42.63 3.88
CA ARG A 6 -16.34 41.72 3.05
C ARG A 6 -16.77 40.29 3.39
N GLN A 7 -17.43 39.60 2.45
CA GLN A 7 -17.53 38.15 2.52
C GLN A 7 -16.10 37.61 2.60
N PRO A 8 -15.76 36.75 3.58
CA PRO A 8 -14.48 36.06 3.53
C PRO A 8 -14.49 35.18 2.28
N GLU A 9 -13.78 35.60 1.24
CA GLU A 9 -13.55 34.80 0.06
C GLU A 9 -12.78 33.54 0.48
N SER A 10 -13.42 32.40 0.22
CA SER A 10 -12.96 31.03 0.47
C SER A 10 -12.85 30.64 1.95
N SER A 11 -13.85 29.88 2.41
CA SER A 11 -13.74 29.11 3.64
C SER A 11 -12.49 28.23 3.57
N ILE A 12 -11.59 28.35 4.56
CA ILE A 12 -10.37 27.55 4.72
C ILE A 12 -10.69 26.04 4.65
N TRP A 13 -11.94 25.67 4.93
CA TRP A 13 -12.54 24.34 4.76
C TRP A 13 -12.54 23.76 3.33
N ARG A 14 -12.43 24.56 2.27
CA ARG A 14 -12.34 24.03 0.88
C ARG A 14 -10.94 23.51 0.50
N ARG A 15 -9.89 23.86 1.28
CA ARG A 15 -8.54 23.32 1.09
C ARG A 15 -8.39 21.90 1.66
N PHE A 16 -9.39 21.42 2.39
CA PHE A 16 -9.50 20.04 2.91
C PHE A 16 -10.57 19.21 2.17
N ARG A 17 -10.82 19.46 0.87
CA ARG A 17 -11.48 18.46 0.02
C ARG A 17 -10.54 17.25 -0.03
N THR A 18 -10.69 16.25 0.85
CA THR A 18 -11.68 15.18 0.70
C THR A 18 -11.59 14.59 -0.71
N SER A 19 -10.39 14.19 -1.15
CA SER A 19 -10.37 12.96 -1.93
C SER A 19 -10.61 11.88 -0.89
N SER A 20 -11.82 11.34 -0.84
CA SER A 20 -12.06 10.05 -0.20
C SER A 20 -10.97 9.10 -0.68
N ASP A 21 -10.35 8.37 0.25
CA ASP A 21 -9.49 7.26 -0.12
C ASP A 21 -10.34 6.39 -1.07
N GLY A 22 -9.80 6.12 -2.26
CA GLY A 22 -10.56 5.56 -3.36
C GLY A 22 -9.97 4.26 -3.81
N PHE A 23 -10.81 3.40 -4.39
CA PHE A 23 -10.33 2.22 -5.08
C PHE A 23 -11.11 2.01 -6.37
N SER A 24 -10.44 1.47 -7.39
CA SER A 24 -11.12 0.83 -8.51
C SER A 24 -11.18 -0.67 -8.30
N PHE A 25 -12.26 -1.30 -8.73
CA PHE A 25 -12.45 -2.74 -8.62
C PHE A 25 -12.90 -3.29 -9.97
N ALA A 26 -12.22 -4.33 -10.45
CA ALA A 26 -12.51 -4.96 -11.73
C ALA A 26 -12.44 -6.48 -11.59
N LYS A 27 -13.27 -7.17 -12.37
CA LYS A 27 -13.10 -8.60 -12.62
C LYS A 27 -12.24 -8.76 -13.87
N GLU A 28 -11.12 -9.45 -13.75
CA GLU A 28 -10.19 -9.79 -14.82
C GLU A 28 -10.20 -11.30 -15.00
N GLU A 29 -10.71 -11.81 -16.12
CA GLU A 29 -10.82 -13.24 -16.45
C GLU A 29 -11.15 -14.15 -15.24
N ASP A 30 -10.12 -14.64 -14.54
CA ASP A 30 -10.18 -15.60 -13.42
C ASP A 30 -9.91 -15.01 -12.02
N TYR A 31 -9.75 -13.69 -11.88
CA TYR A 31 -9.54 -13.00 -10.60
C TYR A 31 -10.24 -11.64 -10.53
N TYR A 32 -10.26 -11.07 -9.33
CA TYR A 32 -10.67 -9.71 -9.06
C TYR A 32 -9.44 -8.88 -8.70
N ALA A 33 -9.34 -7.70 -9.32
CA ALA A 33 -8.28 -6.74 -9.07
C ALA A 33 -8.86 -5.49 -8.41
N ALA A 34 -8.27 -5.10 -7.28
CA ALA A 34 -8.49 -3.80 -6.67
C ALA A 34 -7.22 -2.97 -6.77
N HIS A 35 -7.37 -1.71 -7.17
CA HIS A 35 -6.30 -0.72 -7.10
C HIS A 35 -6.74 0.39 -6.15
N VAL A 36 -6.04 0.50 -5.03
CA VAL A 36 -6.33 1.41 -3.91
C VAL A 36 -5.34 2.57 -3.93
N VAL A 37 -5.88 3.79 -3.90
CA VAL A 37 -5.09 5.02 -3.85
C VAL A 37 -5.52 5.86 -2.65
N ALA A 38 -4.53 6.14 -1.80
CA ALA A 38 -4.66 7.02 -0.64
C ALA A 38 -3.38 7.87 -0.51
N ASN A 39 -3.27 8.65 0.57
CA ASN A 39 -1.99 9.26 0.92
C ASN A 39 -0.98 8.20 1.40
N ALA A 40 0.31 8.55 1.46
CA ALA A 40 1.42 7.63 1.72
C ALA A 40 1.31 6.89 3.07
N GLU A 41 1.01 7.59 4.15
CA GLU A 41 0.83 6.96 5.46
C GLU A 41 -0.39 6.04 5.44
N ARG A 42 -1.49 6.54 4.87
CA ARG A 42 -2.77 5.84 4.82
C ARG A 42 -2.72 4.56 4.00
N VAL A 43 -2.05 4.55 2.85
CA VAL A 43 -1.95 3.34 2.01
C VAL A 43 -1.10 2.27 2.67
N VAL A 44 -0.04 2.66 3.39
CA VAL A 44 0.80 1.75 4.17
C VAL A 44 0.04 1.20 5.39
N ASP A 45 -0.74 2.05 6.06
CA ASP A 45 -1.66 1.62 7.12
C ASP A 45 -2.73 0.66 6.61
N LEU A 46 -3.31 0.95 5.43
CA LEU A 46 -4.28 0.08 4.78
C LEU A 46 -3.67 -1.25 4.42
N PHE A 47 -2.47 -1.29 3.82
CA PHE A 47 -1.76 -2.53 3.53
C PHE A 47 -1.58 -3.40 4.78
N HIS A 48 -1.07 -2.82 5.87
CA HIS A 48 -0.91 -3.54 7.13
C HIS A 48 -2.26 -3.98 7.74
N SER A 49 -3.29 -3.14 7.70
CA SER A 49 -4.62 -3.51 8.23
C SER A 49 -5.26 -4.60 7.39
N LEU A 50 -5.23 -4.48 6.06
CA LEU A 50 -5.88 -5.41 5.14
C LEU A 50 -5.22 -6.79 5.16
N SER A 51 -3.92 -6.86 5.46
CA SER A 51 -3.23 -8.15 5.64
C SER A 51 -3.86 -9.04 6.72
N GLU A 52 -4.69 -8.49 7.62
CA GLU A 52 -5.43 -9.28 8.62
C GLU A 52 -6.46 -10.24 8.05
N HIS A 53 -6.91 -9.99 6.82
CA HIS A 53 -7.88 -10.82 6.12
C HIS A 53 -7.22 -11.98 5.36
N LEU A 54 -5.89 -12.05 5.33
CA LEU A 54 -5.18 -13.16 4.72
C LEU A 54 -5.22 -14.42 5.59
N PRO A 55 -5.06 -15.61 4.99
CA PRO A 55 -4.90 -16.85 5.72
C PRO A 55 -3.71 -16.84 6.70
N PRO A 56 -3.71 -17.72 7.73
CA PRO A 56 -2.66 -17.73 8.75
C PRO A 56 -1.24 -18.06 8.25
N ALA A 57 -1.10 -18.73 7.11
CA ALA A 57 0.17 -19.06 6.47
C ALA A 57 0.27 -18.34 5.13
N VAL A 58 1.29 -17.50 4.97
CA VAL A 58 1.47 -16.61 3.82
C VAL A 58 2.91 -16.64 3.31
N ASP A 59 3.06 -16.34 2.04
CA ASP A 59 4.35 -16.03 1.43
C ASP A 59 4.55 -14.52 1.44
N ILE A 60 5.80 -14.07 1.53
CA ILE A 60 6.16 -12.66 1.43
C ILE A 60 7.32 -12.47 0.45
N ALA A 61 7.23 -11.43 -0.36
CA ALA A 61 8.32 -10.94 -1.18
C ALA A 61 8.56 -9.45 -0.89
N ILE A 62 9.83 -9.07 -0.77
CA ILE A 62 10.25 -7.68 -0.57
C ILE A 62 11.30 -7.35 -1.64
N GLU A 63 11.11 -6.25 -2.36
CA GLU A 63 12.08 -5.71 -3.32
C GLU A 63 12.42 -4.26 -2.97
N ASP A 64 13.70 -3.96 -2.78
CA ASP A 64 14.19 -2.59 -2.68
C ASP A 64 14.62 -2.10 -4.07
N ALA A 65 13.78 -1.25 -4.68
CA ALA A 65 13.99 -0.78 -6.04
C ALA A 65 15.25 0.09 -6.20
N ARG A 66 15.81 0.63 -5.10
CA ARG A 66 17.03 1.47 -5.13
C ARG A 66 18.28 0.68 -5.46
N ASN A 67 18.37 -0.54 -4.94
CA ASN A 67 19.56 -1.39 -5.03
C ASN A 67 19.26 -2.73 -5.71
N SER A 68 18.02 -2.95 -6.16
CA SER A 68 17.54 -4.18 -6.79
C SER A 68 17.76 -5.43 -5.92
N ARG A 69 17.76 -5.27 -4.59
CA ARG A 69 17.80 -6.41 -3.66
C ARG A 69 16.41 -6.96 -3.47
N GLN A 70 16.32 -8.27 -3.47
CA GLN A 70 15.06 -8.99 -3.33
C GLN A 70 15.18 -10.08 -2.27
N TRP A 71 14.11 -10.25 -1.51
CA TRP A 71 13.99 -11.28 -0.49
C TRP A 71 12.65 -11.99 -0.62
N LYS A 72 12.64 -13.30 -0.38
CA LYS A 72 11.43 -14.12 -0.38
C LYS A 72 11.39 -15.04 0.83
N GLY A 73 10.20 -15.21 1.40
CA GLY A 73 9.89 -16.21 2.41
C GLY A 73 8.59 -16.91 2.06
N GLU A 74 8.52 -18.19 2.40
CA GLU A 74 7.39 -19.07 2.06
C GLU A 74 6.80 -19.67 3.33
N SER A 75 5.47 -19.84 3.34
CA SER A 75 4.72 -20.49 4.43
C SER A 75 5.01 -19.90 5.83
N LEU A 76 5.16 -18.58 5.91
CA LEU A 76 5.39 -17.87 7.17
C LEU A 76 4.09 -17.66 7.94
N ALA A 77 4.17 -17.62 9.27
CA ALA A 77 3.03 -17.28 10.12
C ALA A 77 2.67 -15.80 9.93
N LEU A 78 1.40 -15.54 9.58
CA LEU A 78 0.89 -14.19 9.34
C LEU A 78 1.15 -13.23 10.52
N PRO A 79 1.00 -13.62 11.82
CA PRO A 79 1.33 -12.73 12.93
C PRO A 79 2.76 -12.20 12.87
N ASP A 80 3.74 -13.07 12.60
CA ASP A 80 5.15 -12.69 12.52
C ASP A 80 5.42 -11.75 11.34
N VAL A 81 4.80 -12.04 10.19
CA VAL A 81 4.86 -11.19 8.99
C VAL A 81 4.27 -9.82 9.28
N ARG A 82 3.11 -9.75 9.95
CA ARG A 82 2.46 -8.48 10.29
C ARG A 82 3.28 -7.65 11.27
N ASP A 83 3.85 -8.27 12.30
CA ASP A 83 4.74 -7.60 13.24
C ASP A 83 5.99 -7.05 12.54
N ALA A 84 6.51 -7.77 11.56
CA ALA A 84 7.63 -7.30 10.74
C ALA A 84 7.24 -6.13 9.83
N VAL A 85 6.09 -6.22 9.15
CA VAL A 85 5.57 -5.14 8.30
C VAL A 85 5.22 -3.90 9.11
N ALA A 86 4.75 -4.04 10.36
CA ALA A 86 4.47 -2.92 11.25
C ALA A 86 5.71 -2.02 11.46
N ARG A 87 6.91 -2.62 11.51
CA ARG A 87 8.19 -1.90 11.64
C ARG A 87 8.58 -1.14 10.37
N LEU A 88 8.09 -1.59 9.20
CA LEU A 88 8.35 -0.96 7.91
C LEU A 88 7.46 0.25 7.64
N LYS A 89 6.37 0.45 8.39
CA LYS A 89 5.34 1.43 8.05
C LYS A 89 5.88 2.85 7.89
N THR A 90 6.53 3.37 8.93
CA THR A 90 7.08 4.73 8.92
C THR A 90 8.16 4.91 7.86
N PRO A 91 9.21 4.08 7.77
CA PRO A 91 10.26 4.30 6.77
C PRO A 91 9.73 4.12 5.34
N VAL A 92 8.84 3.15 5.08
CA VAL A 92 8.24 2.97 3.74
C VAL A 92 7.35 4.16 3.37
N ALA A 93 6.49 4.65 4.27
CA ALA A 93 5.66 5.82 4.00
C ALA A 93 6.49 7.10 3.77
N THR A 94 7.66 7.20 4.41
CA THR A 94 8.57 8.35 4.30
C THR A 94 9.35 8.34 3.00
N PHE A 95 9.91 7.18 2.63
CA PHE A 95 10.90 7.09 1.56
C PHE A 95 10.36 6.45 0.27
N GLY A 96 9.31 5.62 0.34
CA GLY A 96 8.88 4.78 -0.78
C GLY A 96 10.01 3.89 -1.31
N GLY A 97 9.93 3.51 -2.59
CA GLY A 97 10.98 2.79 -3.32
C GLY A 97 11.15 1.32 -2.94
N VAL A 98 10.14 0.75 -2.26
CA VAL A 98 10.12 -0.65 -1.83
C VAL A 98 8.81 -1.26 -2.27
N GLU A 99 8.89 -2.44 -2.88
CA GLU A 99 7.74 -3.28 -3.10
C GLU A 99 7.63 -4.32 -1.98
N VAL A 100 6.44 -4.46 -1.40
CA VAL A 100 6.14 -5.50 -0.41
C VAL A 100 4.88 -6.22 -0.87
N SER A 101 5.00 -7.52 -1.08
CA SER A 101 3.91 -8.40 -1.46
C SER A 101 3.70 -9.48 -0.41
N ILE A 102 2.48 -9.59 0.12
CA ILE A 102 2.06 -10.71 0.99
C ILE A 102 0.99 -11.48 0.22
N TYR A 103 1.17 -12.77 0.03
CA TYR A 103 0.30 -13.54 -0.85
C TYR A 103 0.13 -14.99 -0.42
N THR A 104 -0.89 -15.60 -0.99
CA THR A 104 -1.21 -17.02 -0.93
C THR A 104 -1.54 -17.49 -2.35
N ALA A 105 -2.03 -18.73 -2.50
CA ALA A 105 -2.54 -19.19 -3.79
C ALA A 105 -3.81 -18.45 -4.28
N GLU A 106 -4.56 -17.83 -3.35
CA GLU A 106 -5.89 -17.28 -3.63
C GLU A 106 -5.93 -15.75 -3.61
N ASP A 107 -5.13 -15.13 -2.74
CA ASP A 107 -5.13 -13.68 -2.48
C ASP A 107 -3.71 -13.14 -2.43
N GLN A 108 -3.51 -11.93 -2.95
CA GLN A 108 -2.25 -11.18 -2.93
C GLN A 108 -2.52 -9.71 -2.62
N LEU A 109 -1.78 -9.15 -1.67
CA LEU A 109 -1.69 -7.71 -1.41
C LEU A 109 -0.29 -7.26 -1.77
N THR A 110 -0.18 -6.25 -2.62
CA THR A 110 1.09 -5.67 -3.04
C THR A 110 1.07 -4.17 -2.84
N LEU A 111 1.96 -3.68 -1.98
CA LEU A 111 2.32 -2.28 -1.91
C LEU A 111 3.51 -2.04 -2.84
N ASN A 112 3.33 -1.26 -3.90
CA ASN A 112 4.39 -1.00 -4.87
C ASN A 112 5.37 0.10 -4.42
N PRO A 113 6.51 0.29 -5.13
CA PRO A 113 7.52 1.30 -4.78
C PRO A 113 7.02 2.74 -4.75
N VAL A 114 5.90 3.06 -5.39
CA VAL A 114 5.33 4.42 -5.43
C VAL A 114 4.16 4.60 -4.46
N LEU A 115 3.97 3.65 -3.54
CA LEU A 115 2.92 3.63 -2.52
C LEU A 115 1.51 3.59 -3.12
N GLU A 116 1.32 2.70 -4.09
CA GLU A 116 0.01 2.23 -4.53
C GLU A 116 -0.22 0.82 -4.01
N LEU A 117 -1.45 0.53 -3.59
CA LEU A 117 -1.84 -0.78 -3.10
C LEU A 117 -2.66 -1.49 -4.15
N PHE A 118 -2.19 -2.66 -4.56
CA PHE A 118 -2.88 -3.59 -5.43
C PHE A 118 -3.33 -4.82 -4.64
N ILE A 119 -4.53 -5.29 -4.93
CA ILE A 119 -5.08 -6.51 -4.36
C ILE A 119 -5.56 -7.39 -5.50
N TYR A 120 -5.10 -8.63 -5.55
CA TYR A 120 -5.56 -9.64 -6.48
C TYR A 120 -6.18 -10.78 -5.68
N ALA A 121 -7.35 -11.24 -6.10
CA ALA A 121 -8.11 -12.22 -5.34
C ALA A 121 -8.97 -13.12 -6.24
N ARG A 122 -9.17 -14.37 -5.84
CA ARG A 122 -10.08 -15.29 -6.55
C ARG A 122 -11.56 -14.96 -6.35
N THR A 123 -11.91 -14.24 -5.29
CA THR A 123 -13.29 -13.88 -4.95
C THR A 123 -13.47 -12.38 -4.83
N ASP A 124 -14.72 -11.93 -4.83
CA ASP A 124 -15.09 -10.51 -4.71
C ASP A 124 -15.08 -9.99 -3.27
N GLN A 125 -14.63 -10.78 -2.29
CA GLN A 125 -14.64 -10.44 -0.86
C GLN A 125 -14.02 -9.06 -0.55
N TRP A 126 -12.96 -8.70 -1.27
CA TRP A 126 -12.23 -7.45 -1.08
C TRP A 126 -13.06 -6.21 -1.40
N LEU A 127 -14.05 -6.31 -2.29
CA LEU A 127 -15.00 -5.22 -2.54
C LEU A 127 -15.69 -4.78 -1.24
N TYR A 128 -16.15 -5.74 -0.45
CA TYR A 128 -16.87 -5.49 0.79
C TYR A 128 -15.92 -5.10 1.92
N ILE A 129 -14.74 -5.70 1.99
CA ILE A 129 -13.71 -5.34 2.97
C ILE A 129 -13.28 -3.88 2.77
N LEU A 130 -12.98 -3.46 1.53
CA LEU A 130 -12.54 -2.10 1.22
C LEU A 130 -13.65 -1.08 1.55
N LYS A 131 -14.90 -1.35 1.17
CA LYS A 131 -16.05 -0.52 1.57
C LYS A 131 -16.21 -0.45 3.09
N GLY A 132 -16.00 -1.56 3.80
CA GLY A 132 -16.00 -1.62 5.25
C GLY A 132 -14.89 -0.79 5.92
N LYS A 133 -13.76 -0.57 5.24
CA LYS A 133 -12.68 0.33 5.69
C LYS A 133 -12.92 1.81 5.34
N GLY A 134 -14.10 2.14 4.80
CA GLY A 134 -14.50 3.51 4.46
C GLY A 134 -13.94 4.03 3.13
N LEU A 135 -13.46 3.13 2.26
CA LEU A 135 -12.99 3.48 0.92
C LEU A 135 -14.18 3.59 -0.04
N GLU A 136 -14.12 4.55 -0.96
CA GLU A 136 -15.13 4.73 -1.99
C GLU A 136 -14.72 4.04 -3.29
N GLU A 137 -15.63 3.24 -3.84
CA GLU A 137 -15.45 2.62 -5.15
C GLU A 137 -15.57 3.69 -6.25
N GLN A 138 -14.58 3.74 -7.13
CA GLN A 138 -14.48 4.70 -8.22
C GLN A 138 -14.28 3.95 -9.53
N ARG A 139 -14.80 4.52 -10.63
CA ARG A 139 -14.60 3.96 -11.98
C ARG A 139 -13.11 3.85 -12.33
N MET A 140 -12.29 4.79 -11.85
CA MET A 140 -10.86 4.82 -12.05
C MET A 140 -10.22 5.66 -10.95
N VAL A 141 -9.10 5.18 -10.40
CA VAL A 141 -8.24 5.95 -9.49
C VAL A 141 -7.06 6.54 -10.25
N ARG A 142 -6.52 7.68 -9.79
CA ARG A 142 -5.37 8.32 -10.43
C ARG A 142 -4.06 7.63 -10.05
N THR A 143 -3.45 6.98 -11.02
CA THR A 143 -2.16 6.29 -10.89
C THR A 143 -0.96 7.26 -10.90
N ARG A 144 -0.01 7.04 -9.98
CA ARG A 144 1.30 7.68 -9.86
C ARG A 144 2.44 6.87 -10.52
N SER A 145 2.28 5.56 -10.68
CA SER A 145 3.34 4.64 -11.14
C SER A 145 3.87 4.88 -12.55
N TRP A 146 3.13 5.54 -13.44
CA TRP A 146 3.53 5.72 -14.84
C TRP A 146 4.69 6.71 -15.05
N LYS A 147 5.18 7.35 -13.98
CA LYS A 147 6.15 8.46 -14.09
C LYS A 147 7.54 8.16 -13.53
N LEU A 148 7.72 7.11 -12.73
CA LEU A 148 8.96 6.91 -11.97
C LEU A 148 9.81 5.78 -12.54
N LYS A 149 11.06 6.09 -12.91
CA LYS A 149 12.09 5.09 -13.23
C LYS A 149 12.80 4.63 -11.95
N ARG A 150 13.33 3.39 -11.94
CA ARG A 150 14.05 2.78 -10.78
C ARG A 150 15.17 3.66 -10.19
N HIS A 151 15.80 4.53 -10.97
CA HIS A 151 16.87 5.44 -10.54
C HIS A 151 16.39 6.76 -9.91
N GLU A 152 15.09 6.96 -9.73
CA GLU A 152 14.53 8.20 -9.17
C GLU A 152 14.39 8.18 -7.64
N PHE A 153 14.57 7.02 -6.99
CA PHE A 153 14.53 6.94 -5.54
C PHE A 153 15.88 7.36 -4.94
N PRO A 154 15.93 8.43 -4.12
CA PRO A 154 17.17 8.86 -3.49
C PRO A 154 17.68 7.79 -2.51
N PRO A 155 19.01 7.74 -2.25
CA PRO A 155 19.57 6.85 -1.23
C PRO A 155 18.86 7.02 0.11
N ALA A 156 18.45 5.90 0.71
CA ALA A 156 17.76 5.87 2.00
C ALA A 156 18.36 4.73 2.85
N PRO A 157 19.56 4.91 3.45
CA PRO A 157 20.26 3.86 4.19
C PRO A 157 19.43 3.35 5.37
N GLU A 158 18.73 4.24 6.07
CA GLU A 158 17.82 3.88 7.18
C GLU A 158 16.74 2.90 6.74
N LEU A 159 16.17 3.08 5.55
CA LEU A 159 15.17 2.17 5.00
C LEU A 159 15.80 0.82 4.63
N SER A 160 16.93 0.83 3.93
CA SER A 160 17.62 -0.39 3.52
C SER A 160 18.08 -1.23 4.72
N ASP A 161 18.50 -0.60 5.82
CA ASP A 161 18.87 -1.26 7.07
C ASP A 161 17.66 -1.92 7.74
N VAL A 162 16.53 -1.19 7.82
CA VAL A 162 15.29 -1.74 8.40
C VAL A 162 14.74 -2.90 7.55
N ILE A 163 14.81 -2.82 6.21
CA ILE A 163 14.43 -3.93 5.33
C ILE A 163 15.34 -5.13 5.58
N SER A 164 16.65 -4.94 5.64
CA SER A 164 17.61 -6.02 5.86
C SER A 164 17.38 -6.68 7.23
N SER A 165 17.10 -5.90 8.26
CA SER A 165 16.73 -6.41 9.60
C SER A 165 15.40 -7.16 9.58
N THR A 166 14.40 -6.65 8.85
CA THR A 166 13.10 -7.30 8.69
C THR A 166 13.25 -8.65 7.98
N ALA A 167 13.99 -8.68 6.87
CA ALA A 167 14.27 -9.89 6.13
C ALA A 167 15.00 -10.93 6.99
N ALA A 168 16.01 -10.51 7.76
CA ALA A 168 16.70 -11.38 8.70
C ALA A 168 15.76 -11.92 9.80
N SER A 169 14.88 -11.09 10.35
CA SER A 169 13.94 -11.48 11.42
C SER A 169 12.93 -12.54 10.97
N LEU A 170 12.53 -12.50 9.70
CA LEU A 170 11.61 -13.47 9.10
C LEU A 170 12.34 -14.67 8.45
N GLY A 171 13.67 -14.70 8.49
CA GLY A 171 14.46 -15.75 7.82
C GLY A 171 14.28 -15.77 6.30
N LEU A 172 14.06 -14.60 5.66
CA LEU A 172 13.87 -14.53 4.21
C LEU A 172 15.17 -14.87 3.47
N THR A 173 15.01 -15.54 2.33
CA THR A 173 16.11 -15.87 1.42
C THR A 173 16.32 -14.75 0.42
N ALA A 174 17.56 -14.29 0.25
CA ALA A 174 17.91 -13.33 -0.80
C ALA A 174 17.90 -14.01 -2.17
N LEU A 175 17.35 -13.33 -3.17
CA LEU A 175 17.28 -13.79 -4.57
C LEU A 175 18.42 -13.22 -5.43
#